data_AF-A0A536W2S7-F1
#
_entry.id   AF-A0A536W2S7-F1
#
_cell.length_a   1.000
_cell.length_b   1.000
_cell.length_c   1.000
_cell.angle_alpha   90.00
_cell.angle_beta   90.00
_cell.angle_gamma   90.00
#
_symmetry.space_group_name_H-M   'P 1'
#
loop_
_entity.id
_entity.type
_entity.pdbx_description
1 polymer ?
#
loop_
_entity_poly.entity_id
_entity_poly.type
_entity_poly.pdbx_seq_one_letter_code
_entity_poly.pdbx_strand_id
1 'polypeptide(L)'
;MTFLRSLVFLIAQILVTPPYAIVALTTFPLPRLARYRVISGWSRTMIWLAKNVLGIHYRVIGMENLPRTPGVILSKHQSAWETL
;
A
#
# COMPACT_ATOMS: atom_id res chain seq x y z
N MET A 1 21.47 -10.03 -8.49
CA MET A 1 20.14 -9.79 -9.09
C MET A 1 19.12 -9.26 -8.08
N THR A 2 18.94 -9.90 -6.92
CA THR A 2 18.01 -9.41 -5.87
C THR A 2 18.34 -8.01 -5.36
N PHE A 3 19.62 -7.72 -5.11
CA PHE A 3 20.06 -6.38 -4.69
C PHE A 3 19.62 -5.27 -5.64
N LEU A 4 19.80 -5.45 -6.95
CA LEU A 4 19.42 -4.47 -7.97
C LEU A 4 17.90 -4.24 -7.96
N ARG A 5 17.10 -5.31 -7.88
CA ARG A 5 15.63 -5.21 -7.80
C ARG A 5 15.19 -4.46 -6.54
N SER A 6 15.81 -4.76 -5.40
CA SER A 6 15.57 -4.04 -4.14
C SER A 6 15.97 -2.56 -4.23
N LEU A 7 17.09 -2.24 -4.88
CA LEU A 7 17.54 -0.87 -5.07
C LEU A 7 16.58 -0.10 -5.99
N VAL A 8 16.12 -0.70 -7.09
CA VAL A 8 15.13 -0.10 -7.99
C VAL A 8 13.81 0.15 -7.27
N PHE A 9 13.35 -0.81 -6.47
CA PHE A 9 12.14 -0.65 -5.66
C PHE A 9 12.30 0.50 -4.64
N LEU A 10 13.45 0.56 -3.95
CA LEU A 10 13.73 1.62 -2.98
C LEU A 10 13.73 3.01 -3.64
N ILE A 11 14.38 3.15 -4.79
CA ILE A 11 14.39 4.39 -5.56
C ILE A 11 12.96 4.75 -5.99
N ALA A 12 12.19 3.80 -6.52
CA ALA A 12 10.81 4.04 -6.92
C ALA A 12 9.95 4.48 -5.73
N GLN A 13 10.09 3.83 -4.57
CA GLN A 13 9.39 4.22 -3.34
C GLN A 13 9.74 5.64 -2.90
N ILE A 14 11.02 6.01 -2.90
CA ILE A 14 11.50 7.35 -2.53
C ILE A 14 11.01 8.40 -3.52
N LEU A 15 10.92 8.10 -4.81
CA LEU A 15 10.45 9.05 -5.81
C LEU A 15 8.92 9.20 -5.83
N VAL A 16 8.17 8.12 -5.59
CA VAL A 16 6.70 8.13 -5.63
C VAL A 16 6.11 8.70 -4.35
N THR A 17 6.68 8.39 -3.19
CA THR A 17 6.05 8.70 -1.89
C THR A 17 5.89 10.19 -1.61
N PRO A 18 6.90 11.07 -1.78
CA PRO A 18 6.75 12.49 -1.51
C PRO A 18 5.71 13.19 -2.41
N PRO A 19 5.70 13.01 -3.75
CA PRO A 19 4.63 13.53 -4.59
C PRO A 19 3.25 13.00 -4.18
N TYR A 20 3.14 11.72 -3.83
CA TYR A 20 1.88 11.15 -3.37
C TYR A 20 1.41 11.77 -2.06
N ALA A 21 2.33 12.02 -1.12
CA ALA A 21 2.03 12.68 0.15
C ALA A 21 1.51 14.10 -0.08
N ILE A 22 2.11 14.85 -1.01
CA ILE A 22 1.62 16.19 -1.39
C ILE A 22 0.19 16.10 -1.93
N VAL A 23 -0.07 15.19 -2.86
CA VAL A 23 -1.44 14.96 -3.40
C VAL A 23 -2.41 14.54 -2.29
N ALA A 24 -1.99 13.67 -1.37
CA ALA A 24 -2.82 13.25 -0.25
C ALA A 24 -3.18 14.43 0.66
N LEU A 25 -2.24 15.33 0.94
CA LEU A 25 -2.49 16.53 1.75
C LEU A 25 -3.46 17.49 1.06
N THR A 26 -3.35 17.68 -0.25
CA THR A 26 -4.28 18.55 -1.00
C THR A 26 -5.70 18.00 -1.07
N THR A 27 -5.91 16.70 -0.78
CA THR A 27 -7.25 16.12 -0.68
C THR A 27 -8.00 16.45 0.61
N PHE A 28 -7.44 17.28 1.50
CA PHE A 28 -8.08 17.70 2.75
C PHE A 28 -9.55 18.17 2.59
N PRO A 29 -9.92 18.97 1.55
CA PRO A 29 -11.30 19.43 1.36
C PRO A 29 -12.28 18.33 0.92
N LEU A 30 -11.79 17.17 0.47
CA LEU A 30 -12.64 16.11 -0.05
C LEU A 30 -13.42 15.39 1.06
N PRO A 31 -14.60 14.83 0.74
CA PRO A 31 -15.31 13.94 1.65
C PRO A 31 -14.44 12.77 2.11
N ARG A 32 -14.65 12.31 3.35
CA ARG A 32 -13.80 11.30 4.02
C ARG A 32 -13.52 10.07 3.16
N LEU A 33 -14.54 9.51 2.51
CA LEU A 33 -14.39 8.31 1.67
C LEU A 33 -13.61 8.57 0.38
N ALA A 34 -13.76 9.75 -0.23
CA ALA A 34 -13.01 10.12 -1.42
C ALA A 34 -11.52 10.29 -1.07
N ARG A 35 -11.24 11.02 0.01
CA ARG A 35 -9.89 11.16 0.57
C ARG A 35 -9.25 9.81 0.88
N TYR A 36 -9.99 8.91 1.56
CA TYR A 36 -9.51 7.58 1.89
C TYR A 36 -9.16 6.75 0.65
N ARG A 37 -9.97 6.82 -0.42
CA ARG A 37 -9.68 6.15 -1.70
C ARG A 37 -8.42 6.67 -2.37
N VAL A 38 -8.15 7.98 -2.27
CA VAL A 38 -6.90 8.57 -2.78
C VAL A 38 -5.73 8.08 -1.95
N ILE A 39 -5.77 8.21 -0.62
CA ILE A 39 -4.65 7.80 0.25
C ILE A 39 -4.32 6.31 0.09
N SER A 40 -5.33 5.43 0.08
CA SER A 40 -5.15 3.97 -0.14
C SER A 40 -4.68 3.60 -1.56
N GLY A 41 -4.68 4.54 -2.50
CA GLY A 41 -4.06 4.33 -3.82
C GLY A 41 -2.54 4.15 -3.72
N TRP A 42 -1.87 4.80 -2.75
CA TRP A 42 -0.43 4.63 -2.54
C TRP A 42 -0.08 3.17 -2.21
N SER A 43 -0.82 2.54 -1.29
CA SER A 43 -0.56 1.14 -0.91
C SER A 43 -0.73 0.19 -2.09
N ARG A 44 -1.74 0.41 -2.93
CA ARG A 44 -1.93 -0.34 -4.18
C ARG A 44 -0.75 -0.18 -5.13
N THR A 45 -0.19 1.02 -5.25
CA THR A 45 1.03 1.27 -6.03
C THR A 45 2.23 0.53 -5.46
N MET A 46 2.42 0.53 -4.13
CA MET A 46 3.53 -0.18 -3.48
C MET A 46 3.42 -1.70 -3.66
N ILE A 47 2.22 -2.27 -3.51
CA ILE A 47 1.96 -3.69 -3.78
C ILE A 47 2.21 -4.03 -5.25
N TRP A 48 1.80 -3.16 -6.18
CA TRP A 48 2.08 -3.34 -7.60
C TRP A 48 3.59 -3.32 -7.90
N LEU A 49 4.33 -2.37 -7.31
CA LEU A 49 5.80 -2.32 -7.43
C LEU A 49 6.46 -3.56 -6.81
N ALA A 50 6.00 -4.02 -5.65
CA ALA A 50 6.54 -5.22 -5.00
C ALA A 50 6.33 -6.46 -5.88
N LYS A 51 5.16 -6.58 -6.52
CA LYS A 51 4.90 -7.67 -7.47
C LYS A 51 5.79 -7.60 -8.71
N ASN A 52 5.86 -6.44 -9.38
CA ASN A 52 6.53 -6.35 -10.69
C ASN A 52 8.05 -6.18 -10.57
N VAL A 53 8.52 -5.39 -9.60
CA VAL A 53 9.95 -5.12 -9.41
C VAL A 53 10.59 -6.20 -8.55
N LEU A 54 10.01 -6.52 -7.38
CA LEU A 54 10.59 -7.49 -6.44
C LEU A 54 10.17 -8.94 -6.74
N GLY A 55 9.08 -9.16 -7.48
CA GLY A 55 8.55 -10.50 -7.74
C GLY A 55 7.83 -11.09 -6.53
N ILE A 56 7.39 -10.24 -5.60
CA ILE A 56 6.70 -10.68 -4.39
C ILE A 56 5.22 -10.82 -4.72
N HIS A 57 4.73 -12.05 -4.72
CA HIS A 57 3.32 -12.38 -4.91
C HIS A 57 2.70 -12.72 -3.57
N TYR A 58 1.49 -12.23 -3.32
CA TYR A 58 0.72 -12.58 -2.13
C TYR A 58 -0.54 -13.36 -2.52
N ARG A 59 -1.05 -14.12 -1.57
CA ARG A 59 -2.34 -14.81 -1.65
C ARG A 59 -3.14 -14.45 -0.41
N VAL A 60 -4.41 -14.11 -0.59
CA VAL A 60 -5.36 -13.96 0.52
C VAL A 60 -6.05 -15.31 0.71
N ILE A 61 -6.00 -15.83 1.94
CA ILE A 61 -6.63 -17.09 2.32
C ILE A 61 -7.63 -16.77 3.43
N GLY A 62 -8.85 -17.32 3.37
CA GLY A 62 -9.88 -17.07 4.37
C GLY A 62 -10.62 -15.74 4.20
N MET A 63 -10.73 -15.21 2.98
CA MET A 63 -11.46 -13.96 2.69
C MET A 63 -12.94 -14.06 3.08
N GLU A 64 -13.51 -15.26 3.01
CA GLU A 64 -14.85 -15.61 3.44
C GLU A 64 -15.12 -15.37 4.94
N ASN A 65 -14.07 -15.31 5.77
CA ASN A 65 -14.20 -15.01 7.19
C ASN A 65 -14.40 -13.51 7.49
N LEU A 66 -14.23 -12.64 6.48
CA LEU A 66 -14.33 -11.20 6.68
C LEU A 66 -15.81 -10.78 6.83
N PRO A 67 -16.20 -10.15 7.96
CA PRO A 67 -17.57 -9.72 8.16
C PRO A 67 -17.94 -8.58 7.19
N ARG A 68 -19.22 -8.51 6.79
CA ARG A 68 -19.75 -7.42 5.96
C ARG A 68 -20.04 -6.13 6.74
N THR A 69 -19.82 -6.15 8.05
CA THR A 69 -20.00 -5.03 8.96
C THR A 69 -18.65 -4.41 9.32
N PRO A 70 -18.61 -3.16 9.83
CA PRO A 70 -17.38 -2.57 10.34
C PRO A 70 -16.69 -3.48 11.36
N GLY A 71 -15.37 -3.58 11.28
CA GLY A 71 -14.56 -4.42 12.15
C GLY A 71 -13.12 -3.94 12.22
N VAL A 72 -12.35 -4.49 13.17
CA VAL A 72 -10.93 -4.19 13.35
C VAL A 72 -10.13 -5.42 12.95
N ILE A 73 -9.19 -5.26 12.00
CA ILE A 73 -8.28 -6.33 11.60
C ILE A 73 -7.08 -6.32 12.56
N LEU A 74 -6.88 -7.42 13.29
CA LEU A 74 -5.71 -7.63 14.13
C LEU A 74 -4.67 -8.43 13.35
N SER A 75 -3.55 -7.78 13.02
CA SER A 75 -2.42 -8.41 12.31
C SER A 75 -1.15 -8.31 13.15
N LYS A 76 -0.30 -9.34 13.05
CA LYS A 76 1.07 -9.27 13.57
C LYS A 76 1.82 -8.17 12.81
N HIS A 77 2.49 -7.25 13.52
CA HIS A 77 3.25 -6.18 12.89
C HIS A 77 4.75 -6.52 12.91
N GLN A 78 5.25 -7.05 11.80
CA GLN A 78 6.64 -7.48 11.64
C GLN A 78 7.38 -6.60 10.63
N SER A 79 6.68 -5.87 9.77
CA SER A 79 7.26 -5.00 8.75
C SER A 79 6.28 -3.93 8.28
N ALA A 80 6.75 -3.08 7.35
CA ALA A 80 5.87 -2.14 6.65
C ALA A 80 4.83 -2.84 5.74
N TRP A 81 4.97 -4.14 5.46
CA TRP A 81 4.02 -4.87 4.60
C TRP A 81 2.61 -4.88 5.19
N GLU A 82 2.46 -4.99 6.51
CA GLU A 82 1.14 -5.10 7.13
C GLU A 82 0.36 -3.78 7.18
N THR A 83 0.97 -2.68 6.74
CA THR A 83 0.29 -1.38 6.60
C THR A 83 -0.14 -1.08 5.15
N LEU A 84 0.27 -1.91 4.18
CA LEU A 84 -0.09 -1.78 2.76
C LEU A 84 -1.46 -2.42 2.48
#